data_AF-A0A553QWQ2-F1
#
_entry.id   AF-A0A553QWQ2-F1
#
_cell.length_a   1.000
_cell.length_b   1.000
_cell.length_c   1.000
_cell.angle_alpha   90.00
_cell.angle_beta   90.00
_cell.angle_gamma   90.00
#
_symmetry.space_group_name_H-M   'P 1'
#
loop_
_entity.id
_entity.type
_entity.pdbx_description
1 polymer ?
#
loop_
_entity_poly.entity_id
_entity_poly.type
_entity_poly.pdbx_seq_one_letter_code
_entity_poly.pdbx_strand_id
1 'polypeptide(L)'
;MKTEGEESERKRIPCPLDPKHTVFEDNLAKHLKKCNSKEKPKPIYYTKDVNAGCGSEDESTEEIPIARRSRQELDELIVKLRTSVQGLNTKLAENTLSHSALSESLNDPKNGDSALKHLKQQAMLYSPFH
;
A
#
# COMPACT_ATOMS: atom_id res chain seq x y z
N MET A 1 -0.16 25.46 36.56
CA MET A 1 -0.09 24.11 37.16
C MET A 1 -1.17 23.28 36.47
N LYS A 2 -0.79 22.29 35.65
CA LYS A 2 -1.73 21.39 34.95
C LYS A 2 -2.08 20.27 35.92
N THR A 3 -3.36 20.08 36.20
CA THR A 3 -3.88 19.08 37.14
C THR A 3 -3.89 17.70 36.49
N GLU A 4 -3.12 16.78 37.07
CA GLU A 4 -2.97 15.37 36.65
C GLU A 4 -4.11 14.48 37.22
N GLY A 5 -5.37 14.90 37.06
CA GLY A 5 -6.54 14.22 37.68
C GLY A 5 -7.74 13.90 36.78
N GLU A 6 -7.78 14.35 35.53
CA GLU A 6 -8.99 14.29 34.66
C GLU A 6 -8.85 13.38 33.42
N GLU A 7 -7.99 12.36 33.45
CA GLU A 7 -8.01 11.32 32.39
C GLU A 7 -8.97 10.16 32.70
N SER A 8 -9.26 9.92 33.98
CA SER A 8 -9.99 8.74 34.45
C SER A 8 -11.52 8.82 34.27
N GLU A 9 -12.09 10.00 34.07
CA GLU A 9 -13.54 10.21 33.94
C GLU A 9 -14.01 10.39 32.49
N ARG A 10 -13.08 10.48 31.53
CA ARG A 10 -13.44 10.67 30.12
C ARG A 10 -13.95 9.36 29.52
N LYS A 11 -15.27 9.28 29.35
CA LYS A 11 -15.96 8.14 28.75
C LYS A 11 -15.55 7.95 27.29
N ARG A 12 -15.06 6.75 26.96
CA ARG A 12 -14.84 6.30 25.59
C ARG A 12 -16.07 5.55 25.08
N ILE A 13 -16.45 5.83 23.85
CA ILE A 13 -17.54 5.18 23.13
C ILE A 13 -17.00 4.61 21.81
N PRO A 14 -17.58 3.52 21.27
CA PRO A 14 -17.27 3.06 19.92
C PRO A 14 -17.65 4.15 18.91
N CYS A 15 -16.88 4.29 17.83
CA CYS A 15 -17.22 5.23 16.79
C CYS A 15 -18.51 4.80 16.08
N PRO A 16 -19.46 5.73 15.85
CA PRO A 16 -20.72 5.40 15.18
C PRO A 16 -20.55 5.12 13.68
N LEU A 17 -19.41 5.48 13.08
CA LEU A 17 -19.09 5.19 11.68
C LEU A 17 -18.37 3.85 11.50
N ASP A 18 -17.64 3.39 12.52
CA ASP A 18 -16.92 2.11 12.51
C ASP A 18 -16.66 1.64 13.95
N PRO A 19 -17.36 0.59 14.41
CA PRO A 19 -17.19 0.07 15.77
C PRO A 19 -15.79 -0.47 16.09
N LYS A 20 -14.90 -0.64 15.09
CA LYS A 20 -13.53 -1.16 15.28
C LYS A 20 -12.61 -0.19 16.03
N HIS A 21 -12.99 1.08 16.19
CA HIS A 21 -12.23 2.03 17.00
C HIS A 21 -13.11 2.81 17.98
N THR A 22 -12.47 3.37 19.01
CA THR A 22 -13.13 4.12 20.08
C THR A 22 -12.68 5.57 20.10
N VAL A 23 -13.56 6.44 20.59
CA VAL A 23 -13.35 7.89 20.71
C VAL A 23 -13.87 8.37 22.05
N PHE A 24 -13.30 9.45 22.57
CA PHE A 24 -13.91 10.08 23.74
C PHE A 24 -15.23 10.75 23.35
N GLU A 25 -16.24 10.60 24.19
CA GLU A 25 -17.60 11.10 23.97
C GLU A 25 -17.61 12.61 23.70
N ASP A 26 -16.81 13.36 24.46
CA ASP A 26 -16.60 14.82 24.32
C ASP A 26 -15.95 15.23 22.99
N ASN A 27 -15.17 14.34 22.37
CA ASN A 27 -14.45 14.57 21.13
C ASN A 27 -15.14 13.96 19.91
N LEU A 28 -16.31 13.34 20.07
CA LEU A 28 -17.05 12.69 18.99
C LEU A 28 -17.27 13.65 17.81
N ALA A 29 -17.74 14.87 18.05
CA ALA A 29 -18.02 15.84 16.99
C ALA A 29 -16.75 16.20 16.18
N LYS A 30 -15.60 16.35 16.84
CA LYS A 30 -14.31 16.61 16.17
C LYS A 30 -13.84 15.37 15.42
N HIS A 31 -14.01 14.19 16.02
CA HIS A 31 -13.66 12.93 15.40
C HIS A 31 -14.44 12.69 14.11
N LEU A 32 -15.77 12.86 14.10
CA LEU A 32 -16.63 12.61 12.93
C LEU A 32 -16.21 13.43 11.71
N LYS A 33 -15.60 14.61 11.89
CA LYS A 33 -15.08 15.42 10.78
C LYS A 33 -13.86 14.80 10.10
N LYS A 34 -13.02 14.08 10.84
CA LYS A 34 -11.74 13.51 10.37
C LYS A 34 -11.69 11.99 10.41
N CYS A 35 -12.80 11.33 10.71
CA CYS A 35 -12.87 9.88 10.81
C CYS A 35 -12.53 9.26 9.45
N ASN A 36 -11.63 8.28 9.44
CA ASN A 36 -11.25 7.57 8.21
C ASN A 36 -12.40 6.73 7.66
N SER A 37 -13.28 6.24 8.52
CA SER A 37 -14.47 5.45 8.16
C SER A 37 -15.60 6.31 7.61
N LYS A 38 -15.44 7.64 7.61
CA LYS A 38 -16.36 8.53 6.89
C LYS A 38 -16.16 8.33 5.39
N GLU A 39 -17.24 7.99 4.69
CA GLU A 39 -17.22 7.94 3.22
C GLU A 39 -16.84 9.32 2.66
N LYS A 40 -15.77 9.32 1.86
CA LYS A 40 -15.32 10.51 1.13
C LYS A 40 -15.92 10.45 -0.28
N PRO A 41 -16.33 11.60 -0.86
CA PRO A 41 -16.75 11.63 -2.24
C PRO A 41 -15.60 11.10 -3.09
N LYS A 42 -15.91 10.09 -3.91
CA LYS A 42 -14.91 9.48 -4.78
C LYS A 42 -14.67 10.44 -5.97
N PRO A 43 -13.41 10.68 -6.38
CA PRO A 43 -13.13 11.48 -7.56
C PRO A 43 -13.77 10.91 -8.83
N ILE A 44 -13.97 11.73 -9.86
CA ILE A 44 -14.61 11.32 -11.12
C ILE A 44 -13.83 10.20 -11.83
N TYR A 45 -12.50 10.17 -11.67
CA TYR A 45 -11.63 9.14 -12.22
C TYR A 45 -11.59 7.85 -11.37
N TYR A 46 -12.33 7.78 -10.26
CA TYR A 46 -12.38 6.56 -9.46
C TYR A 46 -13.22 5.50 -10.19
N THR A 47 -12.59 4.36 -10.47
CA THR A 47 -13.27 3.14 -10.91
C THR A 47 -13.06 2.09 -9.82
N LYS A 48 -14.17 1.57 -9.25
CA LYS A 48 -14.12 0.51 -8.24
C LYS A 48 -13.50 -0.73 -8.90
N ASP A 49 -12.59 -1.39 -8.19
CA ASP A 49 -12.06 -2.72 -8.57
C ASP A 49 -11.29 -2.77 -9.90
N VAL A 50 -10.78 -1.64 -10.40
CA VAL A 50 -9.99 -1.58 -11.66
C VAL A 50 -8.74 -2.48 -11.67
N ASN A 51 -8.18 -2.76 -10.49
CA ASN A 51 -7.00 -3.62 -10.31
C ASN A 51 -7.33 -4.99 -9.68
N ALA A 52 -8.61 -5.34 -9.51
CA ALA A 52 -9.01 -6.58 -8.84
C ALA A 52 -8.70 -7.85 -9.66
N GLY A 53 -8.24 -7.70 -10.91
CA GLY A 53 -8.00 -8.82 -11.82
C GLY A 53 -9.32 -9.42 -12.34
N CYS A 54 -9.22 -10.54 -13.07
CA CYS A 54 -10.38 -11.24 -13.65
C CYS A 54 -10.99 -12.28 -12.68
N GLY A 55 -10.61 -12.27 -11.40
CA GLY A 55 -11.16 -13.19 -10.41
C GLY A 55 -12.58 -12.78 -10.03
N SER A 56 -13.52 -13.73 -10.03
CA SER A 56 -14.83 -13.53 -9.41
C SER A 56 -14.66 -13.31 -7.90
N GLU A 57 -15.42 -12.39 -7.32
CA GLU A 57 -15.42 -12.11 -5.86
C GLU A 57 -15.72 -13.36 -5.00
N ASP A 58 -16.23 -14.44 -5.59
CA ASP A 58 -16.62 -15.70 -4.94
C ASP A 58 -15.55 -16.82 -4.94
N GLU A 59 -14.41 -16.65 -5.62
CA GLU A 59 -13.33 -17.65 -5.53
C GLU A 59 -12.51 -17.39 -4.27
N SER A 60 -12.90 -18.02 -3.15
CA SER A 60 -12.08 -18.01 -1.93
C SER A 60 -10.78 -18.75 -2.19
N THR A 61 -9.73 -18.04 -2.60
CA THR A 61 -8.39 -18.62 -2.64
C THR A 61 -7.94 -18.89 -1.21
N GLU A 62 -7.72 -20.15 -0.86
CA GLU A 62 -7.11 -20.50 0.43
C GLU A 62 -5.72 -19.85 0.53
N GLU A 63 -5.59 -18.87 1.41
CA GLU A 63 -4.29 -18.28 1.73
C GLU A 63 -3.47 -19.30 2.52
N ILE A 64 -2.51 -19.92 1.86
CA ILE A 64 -1.59 -20.87 2.49
C ILE A 64 -0.31 -20.13 2.90
N PRO A 65 0.01 -20.02 4.20
CA PRO A 65 1.25 -19.42 4.62
C PRO A 65 2.46 -20.18 4.05
N ILE A 66 3.49 -19.45 3.62
CA ILE A 66 4.74 -20.04 3.12
C ILE A 66 5.35 -20.98 4.16
N ALA A 67 5.22 -20.65 5.45
CA ALA A 67 5.72 -21.48 6.57
C ALA A 67 5.07 -22.88 6.67
N ARG A 68 3.92 -23.10 6.03
CA ARG A 68 3.28 -24.43 5.96
C ARG A 68 4.00 -25.36 4.98
N ARG A 69 4.84 -24.82 4.09
CA ARG A 69 5.62 -25.61 3.12
C ARG A 69 6.91 -26.09 3.74
N SER A 70 7.33 -27.27 3.32
CA SER A 70 8.61 -27.84 3.72
C SER A 70 9.77 -27.10 3.08
N ARG A 71 10.94 -27.16 3.72
CA ARG A 71 12.18 -26.61 3.16
C ARG A 71 12.51 -27.24 1.80
N GLN A 72 12.29 -28.54 1.66
CA GLN A 72 12.53 -29.28 0.43
C GLN A 72 11.66 -28.76 -0.73
N GLU A 73 10.35 -28.60 -0.52
CA GLU A 73 9.45 -28.04 -1.56
C GLU A 73 9.90 -26.65 -2.02
N LEU A 74 10.34 -25.80 -1.09
CA LEU A 74 10.84 -24.46 -1.41
C LEU A 74 12.15 -24.52 -2.20
N ASP A 75 13.08 -25.40 -1.81
CA ASP A 75 14.35 -25.57 -2.50
C ASP A 75 14.14 -26.13 -3.93
N GLU A 76 13.24 -27.09 -4.12
CA GLU A 76 12.85 -27.63 -5.42
C GLU A 76 12.22 -26.55 -6.33
N LEU A 77 11.35 -25.70 -5.76
CA LEU A 77 10.77 -24.56 -6.48
C LEU A 77 11.84 -23.57 -6.93
N ILE A 78 12.80 -23.25 -6.07
CA ILE A 78 13.93 -22.35 -6.39
C ILE A 78 14.75 -22.91 -7.55
N VAL A 79 15.06 -24.22 -7.53
CA VAL A 79 15.79 -24.88 -8.61
C VAL A 79 14.99 -24.78 -9.91
N LYS A 80 13.70 -25.12 -9.88
CA LYS A 80 12.82 -25.05 -11.06
C LYS A 80 12.77 -23.65 -11.67
N LEU A 81 12.66 -22.61 -10.83
CA LEU A 81 12.67 -21.21 -11.27
C LEU A 81 13.99 -20.85 -11.95
N ARG A 82 15.14 -21.15 -11.31
CA ARG A 82 16.47 -20.87 -11.88
C ARG A 82 16.69 -21.57 -13.20
N THR A 83 16.33 -22.85 -13.30
CA THR A 83 16.45 -23.62 -14.55
C THR A 83 15.57 -23.04 -15.66
N SER A 84 14.34 -22.65 -15.32
CA SER A 84 13.42 -22.05 -16.30
C SER A 84 13.95 -20.72 -16.83
N VAL A 85 14.58 -19.91 -15.97
CA VAL A 85 15.17 -18.62 -16.36
C VAL A 85 16.43 -18.78 -17.21
N GLN A 86 17.24 -19.84 -17.00
CA GLN A 86 18.43 -20.09 -17.83
C GLN A 86 18.11 -20.29 -19.32
N GLY A 87 16.93 -20.85 -19.63
CA GLY A 87 16.46 -21.02 -21.02
C GLY A 87 15.89 -19.74 -21.64
N LEU A 88 15.63 -18.70 -20.84
CA LEU A 88 15.17 -17.41 -21.30
C LEU A 88 16.40 -16.56 -21.67
N ASN A 89 16.75 -16.51 -22.95
CA ASN A 89 17.72 -15.54 -23.46
C ASN A 89 17.09 -14.15 -23.56
N THR A 90 16.58 -13.66 -22.43
CA THR A 90 16.00 -12.33 -22.30
C THR A 90 17.06 -11.45 -21.67
N LYS A 91 17.70 -10.58 -22.46
CA LYS A 91 18.29 -9.37 -21.88
C LYS A 91 17.13 -8.62 -21.23
N LEU A 92 17.09 -8.58 -19.90
CA LEU A 92 16.20 -7.69 -19.18
C LEU A 92 16.61 -6.28 -19.57
N ALA A 93 15.92 -5.70 -20.54
CA ALA A 93 16.07 -4.30 -20.85
C ALA A 93 15.53 -3.53 -19.65
N GLU A 94 16.42 -2.98 -18.85
CA GLU A 94 16.06 -1.99 -17.84
C GLU A 94 15.59 -0.72 -18.57
N ASN A 95 14.33 -0.73 -19.02
CA ASN A 95 13.65 0.46 -19.50
C ASN A 95 13.31 1.31 -18.26
N THR A 96 14.30 2.05 -17.77
CA THR A 96 14.07 3.12 -16.80
C THR A 96 13.37 4.24 -17.52
N LEU A 97 12.05 4.11 -17.61
CA LEU A 97 11.16 5.11 -18.13
C LEU A 97 10.97 6.20 -17.07
N SER A 98 11.25 7.44 -17.42
CA SER A 98 11.07 8.59 -16.54
C SER A 98 10.26 9.69 -17.25
N HIS A 99 9.27 10.22 -16.55
CA HIS A 99 8.46 11.32 -17.05
C HIS A 99 9.18 12.66 -16.83
N SER A 100 9.08 13.60 -17.79
CA SER A 100 9.75 14.91 -17.73
C SER A 100 9.43 15.70 -16.46
N ALA A 101 8.20 15.58 -15.95
CA ALA A 101 7.73 16.23 -14.73
C ALA A 101 8.53 15.87 -13.46
N LEU A 102 9.25 14.74 -13.45
CA LEU A 102 10.06 14.31 -12.30
C LEU A 102 11.57 14.46 -12.53
N SER A 103 11.99 15.01 -13.68
CA SER A 103 13.40 15.18 -14.03
C SER A 103 14.16 16.07 -13.06
N GLU A 104 13.58 17.20 -12.65
CA GLU A 104 14.22 18.11 -11.68
C GLU A 104 14.38 17.45 -10.32
N SER A 105 13.31 16.85 -9.79
CA SER A 105 13.35 16.16 -8.50
C SER A 105 14.31 14.98 -8.50
N LEU A 106 14.44 14.23 -9.61
CA LEU A 106 15.36 13.09 -9.71
C LEU A 106 16.84 13.51 -9.69
N ASN A 107 17.15 14.71 -10.18
CA ASN A 107 18.53 15.21 -10.28
C ASN A 107 18.93 16.11 -9.09
N ASP A 108 18.07 16.27 -8.07
CA ASP A 108 18.43 17.05 -6.88
C ASP A 108 19.55 16.34 -6.08
N PRO A 109 20.74 16.94 -5.93
CA PRO A 109 21.86 16.36 -5.20
C PRO A 109 21.58 16.21 -3.68
N LYS A 110 20.51 16.82 -3.16
CA LYS A 110 20.09 16.67 -1.76
C LYS A 110 19.34 15.36 -1.51
N ASN A 111 18.96 14.63 -2.56
CA ASN A 111 18.29 13.36 -2.40
C ASN A 111 19.24 12.29 -1.84
N GLY A 112 18.91 11.78 -0.67
CA GLY A 112 19.49 10.54 -0.18
C GLY A 112 18.97 9.32 -0.96
N ASP A 113 19.65 8.18 -0.81
CA ASP A 113 19.35 6.94 -1.53
C ASP A 113 17.87 6.49 -1.43
N SER A 114 17.25 6.71 -0.28
CA SER A 114 15.83 6.34 -0.05
C SER A 114 14.88 7.21 -0.87
N ALA A 115 15.09 8.53 -0.85
CA ALA A 115 14.29 9.47 -1.64
C ALA A 115 14.46 9.22 -3.14
N LEU A 116 15.69 8.96 -3.58
CA LEU A 116 15.98 8.65 -4.98
C LEU A 116 15.29 7.36 -5.45
N LYS A 117 15.28 6.30 -4.62
CA LYS A 117 14.55 5.05 -4.93
C LYS A 117 13.05 5.30 -5.06
N HIS A 118 12.47 6.06 -4.14
CA HIS A 118 11.04 6.40 -4.20
C HIS A 118 10.70 7.22 -5.44
N LEU A 119 11.51 8.23 -5.77
CA LEU A 119 11.31 9.07 -6.95
C LEU A 119 11.44 8.28 -8.25
N LYS A 120 12.38 7.33 -8.34
CA LYS A 120 12.49 6.44 -9.51
C LYS A 120 11.25 5.56 -9.68
N GLN A 121 10.72 5.02 -8.59
CA GLN A 121 9.47 4.24 -8.63
C GLN A 121 8.29 5.11 -9.07
N GLN A 122 8.16 6.33 -8.54
CA GLN A 122 7.14 7.29 -8.97
C GLN A 122 7.28 7.59 -10.47
N ALA A 123 8.49 7.92 -10.94
CA ALA A 123 8.74 8.25 -12.34
C ALA A 123 8.34 7.13 -13.30
N MET A 124 8.57 5.87 -12.92
CA MET A 124 8.12 4.72 -13.70
C MET A 124 6.59 4.62 -13.78
N LEU A 125 5.87 4.90 -12.69
CA LEU A 125 4.40 4.90 -12.66
C LEU A 125 3.77 5.97 -13.55
N TYR A 126 4.43 7.13 -13.70
CA TYR A 126 3.94 8.21 -14.57
C TYR A 126 4.30 8.03 -16.03
N SER A 127 5.22 7.12 -16.37
CA SER A 127 5.66 6.96 -17.75
C SER A 127 4.75 6.22 -18.75
N PRO A 128 3.81 5.31 -18.38
CA PRO A 128 2.97 4.62 -19.36
C PRO A 128 1.85 5.51 -19.95
N PHE A 129 1.81 6.81 -19.63
CA PHE A 129 0.76 7.74 -20.07
C PHE A 129 1.15 8.66 -21.24
N HIS A 130 2.13 8.29 -22.07
CA HIS A 130 2.45 8.98 -23.34
C HIS A 130 2.50 8.00 -24.52
#